data_AF-A0A0A2GXX5-F1
#
_entry.id   AF-A0A0A2GXX5-F1
#
_cell.length_a   1.000
_cell.length_b   1.000
_cell.length_c   1.000
_cell.angle_alpha   90.00
_cell.angle_beta   90.00
_cell.angle_gamma   90.00
#
_symmetry.space_group_name_H-M   'P 1'
#
loop_
_entity.id
_entity.type
_entity.pdbx_description
1 polymer ?
#
loop_
_entity_poly.entity_id
_entity_poly.type
_entity_poly.pdbx_seq_one_letter_code
_entity_poly.pdbx_strand_id
1 'polypeptide(L)'
;MEEILYESILINAAQGYNIAKLKLIGLKPDTYVYDKFNIDSATYAQNVAYYTTDIDAYREMNAKVLDRIKAQLAVDDSIETAERKLKDSLRTARAKEIQKEKQEKGKIGNNPNIPTRTVTDSFARKYRKDN
;
A
#
# COMPACT_ATOMS: atom_id res chain seq x y z
N MET A 1 24.97 15.98 10.29
CA MET A 1 24.31 16.56 9.09
C MET A 1 23.80 15.50 8.12
N GLU A 2 24.51 14.39 7.90
CA GLU A 2 24.07 13.28 7.04
C GLU A 2 22.61 12.84 7.26
N GLU A 3 22.20 12.58 8.50
CA GLU A 3 20.81 12.23 8.83
C GLU A 3 19.79 13.30 8.42
N ILE A 4 20.14 14.58 8.61
CA ILE A 4 19.27 15.71 8.24
C ILE A 4 19.10 15.73 6.72
N LEU A 5 20.17 15.54 5.94
CA LEU A 5 20.09 15.46 4.47
C LEU A 5 19.26 14.27 4.01
N TYR A 6 19.45 13.11 4.63
CA TYR A 6 18.68 11.90 4.34
C TYR A 6 17.18 12.14 4.54
N GLU A 7 16.77 12.67 5.69
CA GLU A 7 15.36 12.97 5.98
C GLU A 7 14.80 14.07 5.09
N SER A 8 15.58 15.12 4.79
CA SER A 8 15.19 16.18 3.85
C SER A 8 14.92 15.63 2.45
N ILE A 9 15.76 14.74 1.94
CA ILE A 9 15.56 14.12 0.62
C ILE A 9 14.33 13.21 0.66
N LEU A 10 14.16 12.41 1.71
CA LEU A 10 13.03 11.50 1.86
C LEU A 10 11.69 12.24 1.89
N ILE A 11 11.59 13.32 2.66
CA ILE A 11 10.35 14.09 2.76
C ILE A 11 10.03 14.81 1.46
N ASN A 12 11.04 15.36 0.76
CA ASN A 12 10.86 15.98 -0.55
C ASN A 12 10.36 14.97 -1.60
N ALA A 13 10.93 13.76 -1.60
CA ALA A 13 10.48 12.68 -2.47
C ALA A 13 9.03 12.26 -2.16
N ALA A 14 8.67 12.12 -0.89
CA ALA A 14 7.32 11.78 -0.46
C ALA A 14 6.30 12.87 -0.84
N GLN A 15 6.68 14.15 -0.71
CA GLN A 15 5.86 15.28 -1.10
C GLN A 15 5.58 15.28 -2.61
N GLY A 16 6.58 14.99 -3.43
CA GLY A 16 6.45 14.84 -4.88
C GLY A 16 5.62 13.62 -5.29
N TYR A 17 5.64 12.55 -4.50
CA TYR A 17 4.84 11.34 -4.78
C TYR A 17 3.36 11.54 -4.49
N ASN A 18 2.99 11.96 -3.26
CA ASN A 18 1.59 12.19 -2.91
C ASN A 18 1.42 13.09 -1.67
N ILE A 19 1.34 14.39 -1.90
CA ILE A 19 1.10 15.37 -0.83
C ILE A 19 -0.26 15.19 -0.12
N ALA A 20 -1.30 14.70 -0.82
CA ALA A 20 -2.61 14.52 -0.21
C ALA A 20 -2.59 13.41 0.85
N LYS A 21 -1.85 12.33 0.59
CA LYS A 21 -1.65 11.24 1.55
C LYS A 21 -0.86 11.72 2.78
N LEU A 22 0.15 12.56 2.59
CA LEU A 22 0.91 13.17 3.70
C LEU A 22 0.01 14.06 4.58
N LYS A 23 -0.84 14.89 3.96
CA LYS A 23 -1.81 15.70 4.70
C LYS A 23 -2.82 14.86 5.48
N LEU A 24 -3.28 13.75 4.91
CA LEU A 24 -4.24 12.84 5.55
C LEU A 24 -3.68 12.22 6.83
N ILE A 25 -2.38 11.89 6.85
CA ILE A 25 -1.69 11.38 8.05
C ILE A 25 -1.23 12.50 9.00
N GLY A 26 -1.56 13.77 8.70
CA GLY A 26 -1.20 14.93 9.52
C GLY A 26 0.27 15.37 9.40
N LEU A 27 1.02 14.84 8.44
CA LEU A 27 2.43 15.15 8.27
C LEU A 27 2.59 16.45 7.44
N LYS A 28 3.40 17.38 7.95
CA LYS A 28 3.71 18.66 7.30
C LYS A 28 5.13 18.62 6.73
N PRO A 29 5.30 18.48 5.40
CA PRO A 29 6.63 18.38 4.78
C PRO A 29 7.54 19.55 5.14
N ASP A 30 6.98 20.76 5.14
CA ASP A 30 7.71 22.02 5.31
C ASP A 30 8.38 22.16 6.69
N THR A 31 7.85 21.50 7.73
CA THR A 31 8.39 21.54 9.09
C THR A 31 8.93 20.20 9.58
N TYR A 32 8.69 19.11 8.85
CA TYR A 32 9.00 17.75 9.29
C TYR A 32 10.44 17.58 9.78
N VAL A 33 11.43 18.10 9.03
CA VAL A 33 12.86 17.98 9.39
C VAL A 33 13.17 18.78 10.65
N TYR A 34 12.58 19.97 10.79
CA TYR A 34 12.74 20.83 11.96
C TYR A 34 12.19 20.16 13.22
N ASP A 35 10.97 19.64 13.12
CA ASP A 35 10.26 18.95 14.21
C ASP A 35 11.01 17.66 14.62
N LYS A 36 11.50 16.89 13.64
CA LYS A 36 12.18 15.61 13.89
C LYS A 36 13.53 15.77 14.59
N PHE A 37 14.32 16.76 14.21
CA PHE A 37 15.64 17.00 14.80
C PHE A 37 15.62 18.05 15.92
N ASN A 38 14.45 18.62 16.23
CA ASN A 38 14.28 19.71 17.20
C ASN A 38 15.22 20.90 16.90
N ILE A 39 15.26 21.31 15.64
CA ILE A 39 16.04 22.45 15.14
C ILE A 39 15.12 23.47 14.50
N ASP A 40 15.54 24.74 14.46
CA ASP A 40 14.85 25.77 13.70
C ASP A 40 15.44 25.95 12.29
N SER A 41 14.79 26.77 11.48
CA SER A 41 15.23 27.06 10.12
C SER A 41 16.58 27.79 10.07
N ALA A 42 16.89 28.61 11.10
CA ALA A 42 18.15 29.33 11.20
C ALA A 42 19.32 28.37 11.46
N THR A 43 19.18 27.45 12.41
CA THR A 43 20.16 26.40 12.71
C THR A 43 20.35 25.49 11.50
N TYR A 44 19.26 25.12 10.80
CA TYR A 44 19.37 24.36 9.56
C TYR A 44 20.20 25.12 8.50
N ALA A 45 19.90 26.39 8.25
CA ALA A 45 20.63 27.21 7.28
C ALA A 45 22.12 27.37 7.65
N GLN A 46 22.43 27.55 8.93
CA GLN A 46 23.80 27.62 9.44
C GLN A 46 24.54 26.31 9.23
N ASN A 47 23.91 25.16 9.51
CA ASN A 47 24.50 23.86 9.28
C ASN A 47 24.77 23.64 7.78
N VAL A 48 23.80 23.93 6.91
CA VAL A 48 24.00 23.85 5.46
C VAL A 48 25.18 24.73 5.03
N ALA A 49 25.21 26.00 5.45
CA ALA A 49 26.30 26.91 5.15
C ALA A 49 27.66 26.35 5.61
N TYR A 50 27.75 25.88 6.86
CA TYR A 50 28.97 25.31 7.44
C TYR A 50 29.50 24.13 6.63
N TYR A 51 28.64 23.13 6.34
CA TYR A 51 29.06 21.92 5.65
C TYR A 51 29.31 22.12 4.16
N THR A 52 28.74 23.15 3.54
CA THR A 52 29.00 23.47 2.12
C THR A 52 30.31 24.20 1.86
N THR A 53 31.03 24.60 2.91
CA THR A 53 32.34 25.28 2.77
C THR A 53 33.42 24.34 2.21
N ASP A 54 33.40 23.07 2.60
CA ASP A 54 34.24 22.01 2.04
C ASP A 54 33.41 21.19 1.03
N ILE A 55 33.62 21.50 -0.25
CA ILE A 55 32.86 20.89 -1.36
C ILE A 55 33.10 19.38 -1.45
N ASP A 56 34.33 18.92 -1.18
CA ASP A 56 34.67 17.51 -1.34
C ASP A 56 34.08 16.69 -0.19
N ALA A 57 34.20 17.17 1.05
CA ALA A 57 33.55 16.55 2.19
C ALA A 57 32.02 16.55 2.05
N TYR A 58 31.43 17.65 1.57
CA TYR A 58 29.99 17.74 1.32
C TYR A 58 29.52 16.76 0.24
N ARG A 59 30.32 16.58 -0.82
CA ARG A 59 30.02 15.60 -1.88
C ARG A 59 30.06 14.18 -1.35
N GLU A 60 31.07 13.82 -0.57
CA GLU A 60 31.18 12.50 0.04
C GLU A 60 29.99 12.21 0.97
N MET A 61 29.59 13.21 1.76
CA MET A 61 28.42 13.15 2.62
C MET A 61 27.14 12.83 1.84
N ASN A 62 26.90 13.54 0.73
CA ASN A 62 25.74 13.28 -0.14
C ASN A 62 25.82 11.92 -0.82
N ALA A 63 27.01 11.44 -1.20
CA ALA A 63 27.20 10.11 -1.75
C ALA A 63 26.80 9.01 -0.75
N LYS A 64 27.24 9.13 0.51
CA LYS A 64 26.85 8.21 1.60
C LYS A 64 25.34 8.18 1.83
N VAL A 65 24.70 9.35 1.84
CA VAL A 65 23.23 9.46 1.97
C VAL A 65 22.53 8.77 0.80
N LEU A 66 23.00 8.97 -0.43
CA LEU A 66 22.44 8.35 -1.62
C LEU A 66 22.61 6.83 -1.61
N ASP A 67 23.76 6.32 -1.18
CA ASP A 67 24.00 4.89 -1.04
C ASP A 67 23.10 4.25 0.02
N ARG A 68 22.87 4.94 1.14
CA ARG A 68 21.89 4.51 2.16
C ARG A 68 20.48 4.43 1.58
N ILE A 69 20.03 5.44 0.82
CA ILE A 69 18.71 5.43 0.18
C ILE A 69 18.58 4.24 -0.78
N LYS A 70 19.60 3.96 -1.60
CA LYS A 70 19.61 2.81 -2.51
C LYS A 70 19.54 1.47 -1.77
N ALA A 71 20.30 1.34 -0.69
CA ALA A 71 20.29 0.12 0.13
C ALA A 71 18.90 -0.14 0.73
N GLN A 72 18.26 0.91 1.23
CA GLN A 72 16.91 0.79 1.79
C GLN A 72 15.85 0.51 0.73
N LEU A 73 15.94 1.16 -0.44
CA LEU A 73 15.06 0.88 -1.57
C LEU A 73 15.11 -0.60 -1.99
N ALA A 74 16.31 -1.18 -2.05
CA ALA A 74 16.47 -2.59 -2.40
C ALA A 74 15.79 -3.54 -1.38
N VAL A 75 15.80 -3.17 -0.09
CA VAL A 75 15.11 -3.92 0.96
C VAL A 75 13.59 -3.77 0.80
N ASP A 76 13.11 -2.54 0.61
CA ASP A 76 11.68 -2.24 0.46
C ASP A 76 11.09 -2.92 -0.78
N ASP A 77 11.81 -2.92 -1.91
CA ASP A 77 11.43 -3.63 -3.14
C ASP A 77 11.32 -5.14 -2.90
N SER A 78 12.27 -5.71 -2.15
CA SER A 78 12.25 -7.14 -1.79
C SER A 78 11.01 -7.48 -0.96
N ILE A 79 10.69 -6.64 0.02
CA ILE A 79 9.50 -6.79 0.87
C ILE A 79 8.23 -6.68 0.04
N GLU A 80 8.11 -5.65 -0.81
CA GLU A 80 6.93 -5.46 -1.65
C GLU A 80 6.70 -6.67 -2.57
N THR A 81 7.76 -7.21 -3.18
CA THR A 81 7.61 -8.39 -4.05
C THR A 81 7.16 -9.63 -3.27
N ALA A 82 7.63 -9.81 -2.04
CA ALA A 82 7.20 -10.90 -1.18
C ALA A 82 5.72 -10.75 -0.77
N GLU A 83 5.32 -9.55 -0.33
CA GLU A 83 3.94 -9.24 0.03
C GLU A 83 2.98 -9.43 -1.14
N ARG A 84 3.38 -9.01 -2.35
CA ARG A 84 2.60 -9.22 -3.57
C ARG A 84 2.38 -10.70 -3.86
N LYS A 85 3.44 -11.53 -3.79
CA LYS A 85 3.34 -12.99 -3.98
C LYS A 85 2.43 -13.65 -2.96
N LEU A 86 2.52 -13.24 -1.69
CA LEU A 86 1.63 -13.73 -0.63
C LEU A 86 0.18 -13.35 -0.90
N LYS A 87 -0.09 -12.09 -1.25
CA LYS A 87 -1.44 -11.61 -1.57
C LYS A 87 -2.03 -12.34 -2.78
N ASP A 88 -1.26 -12.57 -3.83
CA ASP A 88 -1.70 -13.33 -5.00
C ASP A 88 -2.00 -14.80 -4.67
N SER A 89 -1.16 -15.43 -3.84
CA SER A 89 -1.39 -16.79 -3.36
C SER A 89 -2.68 -16.89 -2.53
N LEU A 90 -2.92 -15.95 -1.61
CA LEU A 90 -4.17 -15.90 -0.84
C LEU A 90 -5.40 -15.66 -1.73
N ARG A 91 -5.28 -14.79 -2.73
CA ARG A 91 -6.37 -14.50 -3.67
C ARG A 91 -6.73 -15.73 -4.51
N THR A 92 -5.72 -16.47 -4.99
CA THR A 92 -5.95 -17.70 -5.76
C THR A 92 -6.54 -18.83 -4.90
N ALA A 93 -6.08 -18.98 -3.64
CA ALA A 93 -6.65 -19.94 -2.70
C ALA A 93 -8.14 -19.65 -2.42
N ARG A 94 -8.47 -18.41 -2.06
CA ARG A 94 -9.87 -17.97 -1.86
C ARG A 94 -10.73 -18.19 -3.10
N ALA A 95 -10.21 -17.90 -4.29
CA ALA A 95 -10.94 -18.12 -5.53
C ALA A 95 -11.27 -19.62 -5.74
N LYS A 96 -10.34 -20.53 -5.42
CA LYS A 96 -10.57 -21.98 -5.48
C LYS A 96 -11.60 -22.45 -4.46
N GLU A 97 -11.56 -21.93 -3.22
CA GLU A 97 -12.55 -22.24 -2.18
C GLU A 97 -13.97 -21.83 -2.62
N ILE A 98 -14.13 -20.59 -3.11
CA ILE A 98 -15.42 -20.09 -3.62
C ILE A 98 -15.92 -20.96 -4.79
N GLN A 99 -15.04 -21.43 -5.66
CA GLN A 99 -15.42 -22.33 -6.74
C GLN A 99 -15.90 -23.69 -6.23
N LYS A 100 -15.22 -24.27 -5.22
CA LYS A 100 -15.66 -25.54 -4.59
C LYS A 100 -17.02 -25.38 -3.93
N GLU A 101 -17.24 -24.33 -3.15
CA GLU A 101 -18.54 -24.05 -2.53
C GLU A 101 -19.68 -23.93 -3.55
N LYS A 102 -19.42 -23.27 -4.69
CA LYS A 102 -20.40 -23.18 -5.79
C LYS A 102 -20.70 -24.56 -6.39
N GLN A 103 -19.70 -25.41 -6.57
CA GLN A 103 -19.89 -26.77 -7.09
C GLN A 103 -20.67 -27.64 -6.09
N GLU A 104 -20.40 -27.54 -4.79
CA GLU A 104 -21.13 -28.25 -3.75
C GLU A 104 -22.60 -27.80 -3.67
N LYS A 105 -22.87 -26.50 -3.70
CA LYS A 105 -24.24 -25.96 -3.75
C LYS A 105 -24.98 -26.37 -5.03
N GLY A 106 -24.29 -26.41 -6.17
CA GLY A 106 -24.86 -26.90 -7.43
C GLY A 106 -25.24 -28.39 -7.40
N LYS A 107 -24.48 -29.22 -6.68
CA LYS A 107 -24.83 -30.64 -6.46
C LYS A 107 -26.07 -30.81 -5.59
N ILE A 108 -26.24 -29.98 -4.56
CA ILE A 108 -27.43 -29.99 -3.70
C ILE A 108 -28.68 -29.59 -4.52
N GLY A 109 -28.58 -28.59 -5.40
CA GLY A 109 -29.69 -28.17 -6.27
C GLY A 109 -30.10 -29.19 -7.35
N ASN A 110 -29.18 -30.07 -7.76
CA ASN A 110 -29.43 -31.10 -8.79
C ASN A 110 -29.70 -32.51 -8.20
N ASN A 111 -29.98 -32.62 -6.90
CA ASN A 111 -30.35 -33.90 -6.30
C ASN A 111 -31.78 -34.29 -6.74
N PRO A 112 -31.98 -35.41 -7.47
CA PRO A 112 -33.29 -35.82 -7.96
C PRO A 112 -34.29 -36.14 -6.85
N ASN A 113 -33.83 -36.32 -5.60
CA ASN A 113 -34.67 -36.60 -4.43
C ASN A 113 -35.10 -35.35 -3.64
N ILE A 114 -34.69 -34.14 -4.04
CA ILE A 114 -35.16 -32.90 -3.41
C ILE A 114 -36.31 -32.35 -4.24
N PRO A 115 -37.50 -32.11 -3.64
CA PRO A 115 -38.61 -31.54 -4.38
C PRO A 115 -38.24 -30.13 -4.86
N THR A 116 -38.07 -29.98 -6.17
CA THR A 116 -37.71 -28.71 -6.83
C THR A 116 -38.90 -27.74 -6.95
N ARG A 117 -40.12 -28.21 -6.62
CA ARG A 117 -41.33 -27.41 -6.61
C ARG A 117 -41.57 -26.83 -5.22
N THR A 118 -41.54 -25.51 -5.12
CA THR A 118 -42.10 -24.82 -3.95
C THR A 118 -43.63 -24.92 -3.99
N VAL A 119 -44.29 -24.95 -2.82
CA VAL A 119 -45.76 -25.06 -2.72
C VAL A 119 -46.45 -23.95 -3.52
N THR A 120 -45.84 -22.75 -3.55
CA THR A 120 -46.30 -21.58 -4.31
C THR A 120 -46.30 -21.78 -5.83
N ASP A 121 -45.38 -22.61 -6.35
CA ASP A 121 -45.22 -22.88 -7.79
C ASP A 121 -46.32 -23.81 -8.34
N SER A 122 -46.97 -24.56 -7.45
CA SER A 122 -48.12 -25.42 -7.76
C SER A 122 -49.41 -24.62 -7.91
N PHE A 123 -49.58 -23.58 -7.09
CA PHE A 123 -50.74 -22.67 -7.16
C PHE A 123 -50.73 -21.80 -8.41
N ALA A 124 -49.57 -21.31 -8.85
CA ALA A 124 -49.44 -20.42 -10.01
C ALA A 124 -49.84 -21.08 -11.35
N ARG A 125 -49.74 -22.42 -11.45
CA ARG A 125 -50.09 -23.16 -12.69
C ARG A 125 -51.59 -23.38 -12.84
N LYS A 126 -52.34 -23.43 -11.74
CA LYS A 126 -53.78 -23.72 -11.75
C LYS A 126 -54.60 -22.59 -12.41
N TYR A 127 -54.02 -21.38 -12.51
CA TYR A 127 -54.65 -20.19 -13.09
C TYR A 127 -54.08 -19.78 -14.46
N ARG A 128 -53.26 -20.63 -15.11
CA ARG A 128 -52.64 -20.34 -16.42
C ARG A 128 -53.23 -21.10 -17.62
N LYS A 129 -54.20 -21.98 -17.40
CA LYS A 129 -55.09 -22.43 -18.48
C LYS A 129 -56.27 -21.47 -18.46
N ASP A 130 -56.44 -20.73 -19.55
CA ASP A 130 -57.62 -19.96 -19.98
C ASP A 130 -57.14 -18.60 -20.55
N ASN A 131 -56.55 -18.65 -21.74
CA ASN A 131 -56.52 -17.56 -22.72
C ASN A 131 -56.26 -18.15 -24.11
#